data_AF-C7BJL6-F1
#
_entry.id   AF-C7BJL6-F1
#
_cell.length_a   1.000
_cell.length_b   1.000
_cell.length_c   1.000
_cell.angle_alpha   90.00
_cell.angle_beta   90.00
_cell.angle_gamma   90.00
#
_symmetry.space_group_name_H-M   'P 1'
#
loop_
_entity.id
_entity.type
_entity.pdbx_description
1 polymer ?
#
loop_
_entity_poly.entity_id
_entity_poly.type
_entity_poly.pdbx_seq_one_letter_code
_entity_poly.pdbx_strand_id
1 'polypeptide(L)'
;MLELDGAFFKQFNRVVGKRFDNEDLSIDFNGLHNTDELEQDVFLLRIEHVGISGEFYLSCLEARRIFNVDTKLFSPSYLEYIFTHYMGKYGIKFERYISKSEREQQPILVSAKAKVHDEYYSILCDLNHLKIDSEYLRGRKRSWPGTLKLSLDVILFETLLETQEIRDLSNEDLVLLCDK
;
A
#
# COMPACT_ATOMS: atom_id res chain seq x y z
N MET A 1 17.25 -1.04 4.19
CA MET A 1 16.26 -1.67 5.08
C MET A 1 15.25 -0.59 5.43
N LEU A 2 13.98 -0.74 5.05
CA LEU A 2 12.93 0.23 5.37
C LEU A 2 12.62 0.14 6.87
N GLU A 3 12.96 1.17 7.63
CA GLU A 3 12.59 1.25 9.05
C GLU A 3 11.10 1.57 9.16
N LEU A 4 10.32 0.56 9.52
CA LEU A 4 8.91 0.70 9.86
C LEU A 4 8.80 1.22 11.29
N ASP A 5 8.30 2.43 11.47
CA ASP A 5 8.10 2.99 12.80
C ASP A 5 6.85 2.42 13.50
N GLY A 6 6.79 2.55 14.83
CA GLY A 6 5.65 2.04 15.62
C GLY A 6 4.32 2.74 15.28
N ALA A 7 4.36 3.97 14.77
CA ALA A 7 3.17 4.72 14.40
C ALA A 7 2.53 4.15 13.12
N PHE A 8 3.34 3.83 12.11
CA PHE A 8 2.94 3.15 10.90
C PHE A 8 2.34 1.79 11.22
N PHE A 9 2.97 0.97 12.07
CA PHE A 9 2.39 -0.33 12.45
C PHE A 9 1.01 -0.20 13.09
N LYS A 10 0.81 0.82 13.94
CA LYS A 10 -0.48 1.08 14.57
C LYS A 10 -1.54 1.50 13.53
N GLN A 11 -1.18 2.38 12.60
CA GLN A 11 -2.01 2.79 11.46
C GLN A 11 -2.36 1.59 10.56
N PHE A 12 -1.35 0.81 10.19
CA PHE A 12 -1.46 -0.39 9.35
C PHE A 12 -2.43 -1.40 9.97
N ASN A 13 -2.18 -1.81 11.22
CA ASN A 13 -3.04 -2.77 11.92
C ASN A 13 -4.46 -2.23 12.18
N ARG A 14 -4.63 -0.90 12.27
CA ARG A 14 -5.95 -0.29 12.39
C ARG A 14 -6.78 -0.49 11.13
N VAL A 15 -6.17 -0.48 9.95
CA VAL A 15 -6.87 -0.36 8.66
C VAL A 15 -6.88 -1.65 7.86
N VAL A 16 -5.80 -2.42 7.89
CA VAL A 16 -5.61 -3.61 7.07
C VAL A 16 -6.62 -4.70 7.41
N GLY A 17 -7.15 -5.35 6.37
CA GLY A 17 -8.19 -6.36 6.51
C GLY A 17 -9.57 -5.78 6.84
N LYS A 18 -9.70 -4.45 6.97
CA LYS A 18 -10.99 -3.78 7.17
C LYS A 18 -11.55 -3.23 5.85
N ARG A 19 -12.80 -2.81 5.93
CA ARG A 19 -13.53 -2.10 4.89
C ARG A 19 -14.00 -0.77 5.47
N PHE A 20 -13.65 0.31 4.80
CA PHE A 20 -14.33 1.58 4.97
C PHE A 20 -15.60 1.58 4.11
N ASP A 21 -16.71 2.08 4.63
CA ASP A 21 -17.96 2.23 3.89
C ASP A 21 -18.80 3.37 4.47
N ASN A 22 -19.03 4.41 3.66
CA ASN A 22 -19.91 5.53 3.99
C ASN A 22 -21.09 5.64 3.00
N GLU A 23 -21.48 4.52 2.36
CA GLU A 23 -22.52 4.39 1.33
C GLU A 23 -22.13 4.98 -0.04
N ASP A 24 -21.43 6.11 -0.08
CA ASP A 24 -20.95 6.72 -1.33
C ASP A 24 -19.66 6.06 -1.84
N LEU A 25 -18.80 5.68 -0.90
CA LEU A 25 -17.46 5.16 -1.12
C LEU A 25 -17.24 3.94 -0.23
N SER A 26 -16.71 2.87 -0.82
CA SER A 26 -16.29 1.69 -0.08
C SER A 26 -14.84 1.35 -0.40
N ILE A 27 -13.98 1.24 0.60
CA ILE A 27 -12.55 0.91 0.40
C ILE A 27 -12.17 -0.31 1.20
N ASP A 28 -11.74 -1.33 0.47
CA ASP A 28 -11.28 -2.62 0.96
C ASP A 28 -9.75 -2.61 1.07
N PHE A 29 -9.21 -2.37 2.29
CA PHE A 29 -7.76 -2.36 2.56
C PHE A 29 -7.16 -3.76 2.72
N ASN A 30 -6.32 -4.17 1.77
CA ASN A 30 -5.90 -5.56 1.65
C ASN A 30 -4.62 -5.85 2.43
N GLY A 31 -3.53 -5.15 2.14
CA GLY A 31 -2.22 -5.38 2.74
C GLY A 31 -1.13 -4.52 2.13
N LEU A 32 0.10 -4.68 2.62
CA LEU A 32 1.26 -3.97 2.09
C LEU A 32 1.40 -4.23 0.59
N HIS A 33 1.76 -3.19 -0.13
CA HIS A 33 2.15 -3.28 -1.52
C HIS A 33 3.62 -2.86 -1.64
N ASN A 34 4.42 -3.68 -2.30
CA ASN A 34 5.78 -3.29 -2.59
C ASN A 34 5.76 -2.28 -3.76
N THR A 35 6.22 -1.07 -3.51
CA THR A 35 6.27 0.00 -4.52
C THR A 35 7.13 -0.38 -5.73
N ASP A 36 8.09 -1.29 -5.54
CA ASP A 36 8.97 -1.81 -6.60
C ASP A 36 8.22 -2.66 -7.65
N GLU A 37 7.04 -3.22 -7.30
CA GLU A 37 6.23 -4.03 -8.21
C GLU A 37 5.40 -3.19 -9.19
N LEU A 38 5.29 -1.87 -8.97
CA LEU A 38 4.60 -0.99 -9.91
C LEU A 38 5.51 -0.64 -11.07
N GLU A 39 5.37 -1.34 -12.18
CA GLU A 39 6.16 -1.02 -13.38
C GLU A 39 5.74 0.30 -14.07
N GLN A 40 4.67 0.98 -13.61
CA GLN A 40 3.94 1.98 -14.40
C GLN A 40 3.57 3.23 -13.63
N ASP A 41 3.61 4.37 -14.33
CA ASP A 41 3.37 5.69 -13.76
C ASP A 41 2.03 5.80 -13.04
N VAL A 42 1.95 6.68 -12.05
CA VAL A 42 0.78 6.79 -11.17
C VAL A 42 0.32 8.23 -11.07
N PHE A 43 -0.97 8.40 -10.79
CA PHE A 43 -1.58 9.66 -10.43
C PHE A 43 -1.72 9.73 -8.92
N LEU A 44 -1.23 10.81 -8.32
CA LEU A 44 -1.52 11.16 -6.94
C LEU A 44 -2.88 11.85 -6.90
N LEU A 45 -3.76 11.29 -6.09
CA LEU A 45 -5.11 11.77 -5.84
C LEU A 45 -5.27 12.04 -4.35
N ARG A 46 -6.06 13.05 -4.01
CA ARG A 46 -6.48 13.33 -2.64
C ARG A 46 -7.96 13.06 -2.49
N ILE A 47 -8.35 12.39 -1.41
CA ILE A 47 -9.75 12.27 -1.01
C ILE A 47 -10.02 13.19 0.17
N GLU A 48 -11.16 13.88 0.12
CA GLU A 48 -11.75 14.61 1.23
C GLU A 48 -13.25 14.35 1.20
N HIS A 49 -13.70 13.37 1.98
CA HIS A 49 -15.11 12.98 2.05
C HIS A 49 -15.52 12.65 3.49
N VAL A 50 -16.83 12.50 3.71
CA VAL A 50 -17.37 12.12 5.03
C VAL A 50 -16.70 10.83 5.52
N GLY A 51 -16.05 10.90 6.68
CA GLY A 51 -15.40 9.76 7.31
C GLY A 51 -14.03 9.37 6.76
N ILE A 52 -13.52 10.03 5.70
CA ILE A 52 -12.21 9.70 5.12
C ILE A 52 -11.51 10.91 4.49
N SER A 53 -10.22 11.05 4.78
CA SER A 53 -9.33 12.00 4.09
C SER A 53 -7.94 11.42 3.93
N GLY A 54 -7.25 11.72 2.83
CA GLY A 54 -5.87 11.29 2.64
C GLY A 54 -5.45 11.19 1.19
N GLU A 55 -4.31 10.55 0.97
CA GLU A 55 -3.66 10.45 -0.35
C GLU A 55 -3.67 9.03 -0.88
N PHE A 56 -3.97 8.92 -2.17
CA PHE A 56 -4.11 7.65 -2.88
C PHE A 56 -3.43 7.75 -4.24
N TYR A 57 -2.96 6.60 -4.72
CA TYR A 57 -2.30 6.48 -6.00
C TYR A 57 -3.13 5.57 -6.89
N LEU A 58 -3.35 6.04 -8.11
CA LEU A 58 -4.03 5.30 -9.16
C LEU A 58 -3.04 5.07 -10.31
N SER A 59 -2.84 3.83 -10.73
CA SER A 59 -1.94 3.57 -11.86
C SER A 59 -2.50 4.12 -13.17
N CYS A 60 -1.62 4.51 -14.09
CA CYS A 60 -2.03 4.98 -15.41
C CYS A 60 -2.80 3.92 -16.20
N LEU A 61 -2.49 2.63 -16.02
CA LEU A 61 -3.30 1.56 -16.62
C LEU A 61 -4.72 1.58 -16.09
N GLU A 62 -4.87 1.74 -14.77
CA GLU A 62 -6.20 1.75 -14.18
C GLU A 62 -6.96 3.01 -14.59
N ALA A 63 -6.32 4.17 -14.63
CA ALA A 63 -6.91 5.39 -15.20
C ALA A 63 -7.34 5.22 -16.67
N ARG A 64 -6.50 4.58 -17.50
CA ARG A 64 -6.85 4.29 -18.90
C ARG A 64 -8.07 3.37 -19.01
N ARG A 65 -8.20 2.39 -18.11
CA ARG A 65 -9.38 1.51 -18.06
C ARG A 65 -10.65 2.29 -17.74
N ILE A 66 -10.57 3.28 -16.84
CA ILE A 66 -11.71 4.05 -16.36
C ILE A 66 -12.15 5.07 -17.40
N PHE A 67 -11.20 5.86 -17.91
CA PHE A 67 -11.51 6.97 -18.81
C PHE A 67 -11.58 6.53 -20.28
N ASN A 68 -11.18 5.30 -20.59
CA ASN A 68 -11.07 4.75 -21.94
C ASN A 68 -10.22 5.63 -22.89
N VAL A 69 -9.20 6.27 -22.34
CA VAL A 69 -8.29 7.20 -23.05
C VAL A 69 -6.86 7.02 -22.56
N ASP A 70 -5.89 7.25 -23.45
CA ASP A 70 -4.48 7.25 -23.08
C ASP A 70 -4.14 8.57 -22.37
N THR A 71 -4.06 8.52 -21.05
CA THR A 71 -3.85 9.69 -20.19
C THR A 71 -2.44 10.26 -20.28
N LYS A 72 -1.47 9.56 -20.89
CA LYS A 72 -0.07 10.03 -20.99
C LYS A 72 0.12 11.24 -21.90
N LEU A 73 -0.81 11.49 -22.81
CA LEU A 73 -0.73 12.56 -23.80
C LEU A 73 -1.43 13.85 -23.35
N PHE A 74 -2.06 13.84 -22.18
CA PHE A 74 -2.85 14.96 -21.69
C PHE A 74 -2.03 15.92 -20.85
N SER A 75 -2.35 17.20 -20.97
CA SER A 75 -1.80 18.21 -20.08
C SER A 75 -2.34 18.02 -18.65
N PRO A 76 -1.59 18.44 -17.62
CA PRO A 76 -2.03 18.34 -16.22
C PRO A 76 -3.41 18.97 -15.98
N SER A 77 -3.68 20.14 -16.56
CA SER A 77 -4.98 20.82 -16.42
C SER A 77 -6.14 20.04 -17.05
N TYR A 78 -5.87 19.29 -18.13
CA TYR A 78 -6.88 18.45 -18.74
C TYR A 78 -7.14 17.18 -17.91
N LEU A 79 -6.08 16.59 -17.34
CA LEU A 79 -6.23 15.47 -16.39
C LEU A 79 -7.04 15.90 -15.16
N GLU A 80 -6.73 17.05 -14.58
CA GLU A 80 -7.48 17.63 -13.47
C GLU A 80 -8.97 17.78 -13.79
N TYR A 81 -9.28 18.29 -14.99
CA TYR A 81 -10.65 18.39 -15.47
C TYR A 81 -11.34 17.02 -15.57
N ILE A 82 -10.69 16.00 -16.15
CA ILE A 82 -11.24 14.64 -16.25
C ILE A 82 -11.51 14.08 -14.86
N PHE A 83 -10.53 14.10 -13.96
CA PHE A 83 -10.70 13.56 -12.61
C PHE A 83 -11.80 14.29 -11.85
N THR A 84 -11.86 15.61 -11.95
CA THR A 84 -12.92 16.41 -11.31
C THR A 84 -14.30 16.04 -11.86
N HIS A 85 -14.42 15.86 -13.19
CA HIS A 85 -15.68 15.51 -13.81
C HIS A 85 -16.18 14.11 -13.41
N TYR A 86 -15.29 13.12 -13.35
CA TYR A 86 -15.66 11.73 -13.04
C TYR A 86 -15.79 11.46 -11.54
N MET A 87 -14.88 12.02 -10.74
CA MET A 87 -14.69 11.64 -9.33
C MET A 87 -14.86 12.78 -8.33
N GLY A 88 -14.93 14.04 -8.81
CA GLY A 88 -15.00 15.22 -7.93
C GLY A 88 -16.22 15.23 -7.01
N LYS A 89 -17.36 14.69 -7.45
CA LYS A 89 -18.57 14.55 -6.60
C LYS A 89 -18.38 13.65 -5.38
N TYR A 90 -17.35 12.79 -5.39
CA TYR A 90 -16.99 11.91 -4.27
C TYR A 90 -15.81 12.48 -3.46
N GLY A 91 -15.50 13.76 -3.62
CA GLY A 91 -14.41 14.41 -2.89
C GLY A 91 -13.01 13.97 -3.33
N ILE A 92 -12.89 13.29 -4.48
CA ILE A 92 -11.60 12.87 -5.04
C ILE A 92 -11.09 13.95 -5.98
N LYS A 93 -9.88 14.44 -5.73
CA LYS A 93 -9.20 15.49 -6.48
C LYS A 93 -7.90 14.98 -7.06
N PHE A 94 -7.58 15.43 -8.27
CA PHE A 94 -6.28 15.22 -8.87
C PHE A 94 -5.27 16.18 -8.26
N GLU A 95 -4.12 15.67 -7.80
CA GLU A 95 -3.02 16.49 -7.30
C GLU A 95 -1.92 16.60 -8.35
N ARG A 96 -1.34 15.46 -8.76
CA ARG A 96 -0.28 15.46 -9.78
C ARG A 96 -0.02 14.08 -10.38
N TYR A 97 0.71 14.08 -11.48
CA TYR A 97 1.35 12.89 -12.03
C TYR A 97 2.67 12.59 -11.34
N ILE A 98 2.97 11.31 -11.13
CA ILE A 98 4.23 10.83 -10.55
C ILE A 98 4.86 9.81 -11.50
N SER A 99 6.04 10.17 -12.00
CA SER A 99 6.82 9.33 -12.89
C SER A 99 7.40 8.11 -12.17
N LYS A 100 7.81 7.08 -12.92
CA LYS A 100 8.54 5.93 -12.37
C LYS A 100 9.79 6.33 -11.58
N SER A 101 10.57 7.30 -12.05
CA SER A 101 11.80 7.75 -11.38
C SER A 101 11.57 8.43 -10.03
N GLU A 102 10.41 9.08 -9.83
CA GLU A 102 10.07 9.72 -8.56
C GLU A 102 9.44 8.74 -7.55
N ARG A 103 9.20 7.48 -7.95
CA ARG A 103 8.52 6.49 -7.11
C ARG A 103 9.42 5.80 -6.10
N GLU A 104 10.72 5.72 -6.36
CA GLU A 104 11.70 5.14 -5.43
C GLU A 104 11.78 5.91 -4.10
N GLN A 105 11.23 7.13 -4.04
CA GLN A 105 11.17 7.98 -2.86
C GLN A 105 9.81 7.95 -2.14
N GLN A 106 8.87 7.11 -2.60
CA GLN A 106 7.52 7.06 -2.04
C GLN A 106 7.48 6.30 -0.71
N PRO A 107 6.55 6.65 0.19
CA PRO A 107 6.35 5.90 1.42
C PRO A 107 5.79 4.51 1.11
N ILE A 108 5.80 3.65 2.11
CA ILE A 108 5.19 2.33 2.02
C ILE A 108 3.69 2.47 1.84
N LEU A 109 3.16 1.86 0.78
CA LEU A 109 1.76 1.96 0.41
C LEU A 109 0.99 0.69 0.78
N VAL A 110 -0.30 0.87 1.07
CA VAL A 110 -1.24 -0.25 1.27
C VAL A 110 -2.09 -0.42 0.03
N SER A 111 -2.11 -1.63 -0.52
CA SER A 111 -3.04 -1.99 -1.59
C SER A 111 -4.48 -1.98 -1.08
N ALA A 112 -5.36 -1.38 -1.86
CA ALA A 112 -6.79 -1.37 -1.59
C ALA A 112 -7.62 -1.49 -2.87
N LYS A 113 -8.87 -1.92 -2.70
CA LYS A 113 -9.88 -1.88 -3.74
C LYS A 113 -10.94 -0.86 -3.35
N ALA A 114 -11.03 0.23 -4.08
CA ALA A 114 -12.10 1.20 -3.90
C ALA A 114 -13.28 0.85 -4.80
N LYS A 115 -14.48 0.97 -4.26
CA LYS A 115 -15.73 1.03 -5.00
C LYS A 115 -16.22 2.47 -4.91
N VAL A 116 -16.35 3.12 -6.05
CA VAL A 116 -16.99 4.44 -6.16
C VAL A 116 -18.15 4.26 -7.11
N HIS A 117 -19.38 4.52 -6.64
CA HIS A 117 -20.59 4.13 -7.38
C HIS A 117 -20.61 2.63 -7.71
N ASP A 118 -20.80 2.23 -8.97
CA ASP A 118 -20.81 0.83 -9.42
C ASP A 118 -19.48 0.35 -10.02
N GLU A 119 -18.44 1.17 -9.93
CA GLU A 119 -17.12 0.85 -10.47
C GLU A 119 -16.12 0.52 -9.36
N TYR A 120 -15.19 -0.37 -9.70
CA TYR A 120 -14.12 -0.81 -8.81
C TYR A 120 -12.77 -0.36 -9.34
N TYR A 121 -11.92 0.09 -8.43
CA TYR A 121 -10.59 0.63 -8.71
C TYR A 121 -9.55 -0.01 -7.82
N SER A 122 -8.45 -0.44 -8.42
CA SER A 122 -7.26 -0.85 -7.69
C SER A 122 -6.48 0.42 -7.34
N ILE A 123 -6.33 0.70 -6.05
CA ILE A 123 -5.64 1.89 -5.56
C ILE A 123 -4.58 1.52 -4.55
N LEU A 124 -3.66 2.44 -4.32
CA LEU A 124 -2.66 2.36 -3.28
C LEU A 124 -2.88 3.52 -2.33
N CYS A 125 -2.83 3.26 -1.03
CA CYS A 125 -3.09 4.25 0.00
C CYS A 125 -1.81 4.57 0.73
N ASP A 126 -1.50 5.86 0.92
CA ASP A 126 -0.46 6.27 1.85
C ASP A 126 -1.07 6.40 3.25
N LEU A 127 -0.65 5.51 4.15
CA LEU A 127 -1.14 5.48 5.52
C LEU A 127 -0.71 6.70 6.35
N ASN A 128 0.40 7.37 6.00
CA ASN A 128 0.87 8.54 6.75
C ASN A 128 -0.10 9.71 6.60
N HIS A 129 -0.75 9.81 5.44
CA HIS A 129 -1.72 10.85 5.12
C HIS A 129 -3.18 10.39 5.29
N LEU A 130 -3.41 9.09 5.54
CA LEU A 130 -4.75 8.53 5.68
C LEU A 130 -5.36 8.78 7.07
N LYS A 131 -6.55 9.37 7.08
CA LYS A 131 -7.42 9.52 8.25
C LYS A 131 -8.77 8.92 7.92
N ILE A 132 -9.25 8.03 8.77
CA ILE A 132 -10.54 7.34 8.61
C ILE A 132 -11.27 7.37 9.94
N ASP A 133 -12.51 7.80 9.96
CA ASP A 133 -13.34 7.73 11.15
C ASP A 133 -13.76 6.28 11.43
N SER A 134 -13.57 5.84 12.68
CA SER A 134 -13.77 4.44 13.07
C SER A 134 -15.20 3.95 12.91
N GLU A 135 -16.18 4.85 12.89
CA GLU A 135 -17.60 4.52 12.72
C GLU A 135 -17.93 3.96 11.32
N TYR A 136 -17.18 4.37 10.29
CA TYR A 136 -17.30 3.85 8.93
C TYR A 136 -16.40 2.65 8.66
N LEU A 137 -15.56 2.25 9.63
CA LEU A 137 -14.56 1.20 9.46
C LEU A 137 -15.03 -0.11 10.09
N ARG A 138 -15.30 -1.11 9.26
CA ARG A 138 -15.79 -2.42 9.69
C ARG A 138 -14.79 -3.52 9.36
N GLY A 139 -14.65 -4.49 10.25
CA GLY A 139 -13.86 -5.69 9.96
C GLY A 139 -14.49 -6.45 8.79
N ARG A 140 -13.67 -6.91 7.83
CA ARG A 140 -14.21 -7.78 6.77
C ARG A 140 -14.52 -9.15 7.36
N LYS A 141 -15.77 -9.59 7.23
CA LYS A 141 -16.15 -10.98 7.45
C LYS A 141 -15.49 -11.82 6.37
N ARG A 142 -14.28 -12.30 6.62
CA ARG A 142 -13.65 -13.33 5.80
C ARG A 142 -13.94 -14.68 6.44
N SER A 143 -14.37 -15.65 5.64
CA SER A 143 -14.39 -17.05 6.01
C SER A 143 -12.95 -17.56 6.03
N TRP A 144 -12.19 -17.16 7.05
CA TRP A 144 -10.88 -17.74 7.24
C TRP A 144 -11.05 -19.22 7.59
N PRO A 145 -10.17 -20.10 7.10
CA PRO A 145 -10.10 -21.45 7.62
C PRO A 145 -9.90 -21.38 9.15
N GLY A 146 -10.46 -22.35 9.89
CA GLY A 146 -10.40 -22.38 11.35
C GLY A 146 -8.97 -22.40 11.93
N THR A 147 -7.97 -22.64 11.09
CA THR A 147 -6.55 -22.54 11.40
C THR A 147 -5.82 -21.77 10.31
N LEU A 148 -4.94 -20.86 10.72
CA LEU A 148 -3.97 -20.17 9.86
C LEU A 148 -2.57 -20.52 10.37
N LYS A 149 -1.69 -21.01 9.49
CA LYS A 149 -0.30 -21.28 9.83
C LYS A 149 0.51 -20.00 9.66
N LEU A 150 1.02 -19.47 10.77
CA LEU A 150 2.02 -18.41 10.77
C LEU A 150 3.40 -19.08 10.93
N SER A 151 4.26 -18.92 9.92
CA SER A 151 5.68 -19.29 10.03
C SER A 151 6.48 -18.01 10.18
N LEU A 152 7.32 -17.94 11.21
CA LEU A 152 8.25 -16.84 11.44
C LEU A 152 9.65 -17.44 11.47
N ASP A 153 10.54 -16.94 10.62
CA ASP A 153 11.97 -17.24 10.70
C ASP A 153 12.64 -16.06 11.41
N VAL A 154 13.05 -16.30 12.66
CA VAL A 154 13.75 -15.31 13.49
C VAL A 154 15.19 -15.78 13.65
N ILE A 155 16.14 -15.04 13.07
CA ILE A 155 17.57 -15.24 13.29
C ILE A 155 17.95 -14.41 14.52
N LEU A 156 18.18 -15.07 15.65
CA LEU A 156 18.54 -14.39 16.91
C LEU A 156 20.01 -13.95 16.92
N PHE A 157 20.88 -14.72 16.28
CA PHE A 157 22.32 -14.46 16.20
C PHE A 157 22.84 -14.92 14.84
N GLU A 158 23.71 -14.12 14.24
CA GLU A 158 24.42 -14.45 13.01
C GLU A 158 25.91 -14.25 13.27
N THR A 159 26.75 -15.19 12.79
CA THR A 159 28.20 -15.03 12.79
C THR A 159 28.72 -15.28 11.38
N LEU A 160 29.64 -14.43 10.93
CA LEU A 160 30.35 -14.61 9.68
C LEU A 160 31.56 -15.51 9.96
N LEU A 161 31.64 -16.63 9.26
CA LEU A 161 32.78 -17.54 9.28
C LEU A 161 33.42 -17.53 7.89
N GLU A 162 34.74 -17.60 7.84
CA GLU A 162 35.42 -17.79 6.57
C GLU A 162 35.15 -19.19 6.03
N THR A 163 35.12 -19.33 4.69
CA THR A 163 34.83 -20.61 4.03
C THR A 163 35.78 -21.73 4.47
N GLN A 164 37.01 -21.38 4.83
CA GLN A 164 37.99 -22.34 5.34
C GLN A 164 37.66 -22.78 6.77
N GLU A 165 37.25 -21.87 7.65
CA GLU A 165 36.79 -22.19 9.00
C GLU A 165 35.60 -23.14 8.99
N ILE A 166 34.64 -22.95 8.07
CA ILE A 166 33.49 -23.86 7.90
C ILE A 166 33.93 -25.27 7.49
N ARG A 167 34.96 -25.39 6.64
CA ARG A 167 35.46 -26.69 6.16
C ARG A 167 36.21 -27.46 7.22
N ASP A 168 36.84 -26.74 8.14
CA ASP A 168 37.65 -27.33 9.20
C ASP A 168 36.80 -27.68 10.45
N LEU A 169 35.51 -27.33 10.46
CA LEU A 169 34.56 -27.75 11.50
C LEU A 169 34.20 -29.23 11.38
N SER A 170 34.28 -29.92 12.50
CA SER A 170 33.82 -31.29 12.70
C SER A 170 32.59 -31.34 13.63
N ASN A 171 31.98 -32.52 13.75
CA ASN A 171 30.83 -32.73 14.62
C ASN A 171 31.14 -32.60 16.12
N GLU A 172 32.43 -32.51 16.49
CA GLU A 172 32.89 -32.37 17.88
C GLU A 172 33.26 -30.92 18.23
N ASP A 173 33.24 -30.01 17.25
CA ASP A 173 33.67 -28.62 17.45
C ASP A 173 32.54 -27.71 17.94
N LEU A 174 32.92 -26.74 18.78
CA LEU A 174 32.03 -25.73 19.34
C LEU A 174 32.23 -24.39 18.62
N VAL A 175 31.16 -23.88 18.01
CA VAL A 175 31.12 -22.52 17.47
C VAL A 175 30.55 -21.58 18.54
N LEU A 176 31.37 -20.64 19.01
CA LEU A 176 30.95 -19.64 20.00
C LEU A 176 30.39 -18.41 19.28
N LEU A 177 29.15 -18.06 19.63
CA LEU A 177 28.51 -16.81 19.22
C LEU A 177 28.77 -15.76 20.31
N CYS A 178 29.49 -14.69 19.98
CA CYS A 178 29.66 -13.54 20.86
C CYS A 178 28.87 -12.35 20.33
N ASP A 179 27.97 -11.80 21.15
CA ASP A 179 27.45 -10.45 20.95
C ASP A 179 28.61 -9.45 21.03
N LYS A 180 28.68 -8.52 20.07
CA LYS A 180 29.48 -7.30 20.21
C LYS A 180 28.62 -6.17 20.76
#